data_AF-A0A956XVT1-F1
#
_entry.id   AF-A0A956XVT1-F1
#
_cell.length_a   1.000
_cell.length_b   1.000
_cell.length_c   1.000
_cell.angle_alpha   90.00
_cell.angle_beta   90.00
_cell.angle_gamma   90.00
#
_symmetry.space_group_name_H-M   'P 1'
#
loop_
_entity.id
_entity.type
_entity.pdbx_description
1 polymer ?
#
loop_
_entity_poly.entity_id
_entity_poly.type
_entity_poly.pdbx_seq_one_letter_code
_entity_poly.pdbx_strand_id
1 'polypeptide(L)'
;WAPGVGETQIIQRSLDTLEVSVMPSINFDSKRDLSILETEFRKRMGQDIKIRFNLVESIPRGPSGKFRAVISELPAETAAEQALQNAVQHGTLQS
;
A
#
# COMPACT_ATOMS: atom_id res chain seq x y z
N TRP A 1 -13.59 -2.89 -8.04
CA TRP A 1 -12.63 -2.32 -9.00
C TRP A 1 -13.15 -0.94 -9.40
N ALA A 2 -12.30 0.09 -9.39
CA ALA A 2 -12.70 1.44 -9.77
C ALA A 2 -12.68 1.58 -11.31
N PRO A 3 -13.81 1.95 -11.96
CA PRO A 3 -13.94 1.87 -13.41
C PRO A 3 -13.04 2.83 -14.19
N GLY A 4 -12.59 3.93 -13.58
CA GLY A 4 -11.70 4.89 -14.21
C GLY A 4 -10.21 4.58 -14.07
N VAL A 5 -9.84 3.49 -13.41
CA VAL A 5 -8.45 3.17 -13.08
C VAL A 5 -7.86 2.20 -14.09
N GLY A 6 -6.78 2.61 -14.76
CA GLY A 6 -6.05 1.76 -15.71
C GLY A 6 -5.12 0.78 -15.02
N GLU A 7 -4.13 1.30 -14.30
CA GLU A 7 -3.17 0.49 -13.54
C GLU A 7 -2.96 1.03 -12.13
N THR A 8 -2.64 0.14 -11.19
CA THR A 8 -2.21 0.51 -9.85
C THR A 8 -0.95 -0.24 -9.44
N GLN A 9 -0.08 0.44 -8.71
CA GLN A 9 1.08 -0.17 -8.05
C GLN A 9 1.10 0.24 -6.58
N ILE A 10 1.26 -0.76 -5.72
CA ILE A 10 1.38 -0.59 -4.29
C ILE A 10 2.86 -0.71 -3.94
N ILE A 11 3.39 0.28 -3.24
CA ILE A 11 4.74 0.27 -2.69
C ILE A 11 4.65 0.41 -1.18
N GLN A 12 5.27 -0.54 -0.48
CA GLN A 12 5.34 -0.54 0.98
C GLN A 12 6.79 -0.37 1.43
N ARG A 13 7.07 0.74 2.12
CA ARG A 13 8.37 1.04 2.71
C ARG A 13 8.37 0.99 4.24
N SER A 14 7.20 0.97 4.86
CA SER A 14 7.01 0.84 6.30
C SER A 14 5.76 0.01 6.59
N LEU A 15 5.64 -0.49 7.83
CA LEU A 15 4.49 -1.29 8.25
C LEU A 15 3.19 -0.47 8.35
N ASP A 16 3.32 0.84 8.59
CA ASP A 16 2.19 1.74 8.85
C ASP A 16 1.73 2.51 7.61
N THR A 17 2.38 2.33 6.45
CA THR A 17 2.12 3.18 5.28
C THR A 17 2.14 2.37 3.97
N LEU A 18 1.15 2.64 3.12
CA LEU A 18 1.09 2.20 1.73
C LEU A 18 1.07 3.40 0.80
N GLU A 19 1.93 3.36 -0.22
CA GLU A 19 1.87 4.28 -1.36
C GLU A 19 1.22 3.56 -2.53
N VAL A 20 0.17 4.15 -3.08
CA VAL A 20 -0.60 3.58 -4.19
C VAL A 20 -0.48 4.53 -5.37
N SER A 21 0.37 4.17 -6.33
CA SER A 21 0.40 4.84 -7.63
C SER A 21 -0.82 4.40 -8.43
N VAL A 22 -1.53 5.35 -9.01
CA VAL A 22 -2.73 5.14 -9.82
C VAL A 22 -2.49 5.79 -11.17
N MET A 23 -2.54 4.99 -12.24
CA MET A 23 -2.54 5.47 -13.62
C MET A 23 -4.00 5.65 -14.08
N PRO A 24 -4.49 6.89 -14.23
CA PRO A 24 -5.83 7.17 -14.71
C PRO A 24 -6.06 6.62 -16.11
N SER A 25 -7.26 6.09 -16.37
CA SER A 25 -7.76 5.90 -17.73
C SER A 25 -8.52 7.14 -18.21
N ILE A 26 -8.97 7.12 -19.47
CA ILE A 26 -9.77 8.21 -20.06
C ILE A 26 -11.06 8.53 -19.28
N ASN A 27 -11.61 7.57 -18.54
CA ASN A 27 -12.86 7.72 -17.78
C ASN A 27 -12.63 7.96 -16.27
N PHE A 28 -11.42 8.39 -15.89
CA PHE A 28 -11.07 8.62 -14.50
C PHE A 28 -11.77 9.84 -13.92
N ASP A 29 -12.53 9.63 -12.85
CA ASP A 29 -13.05 10.68 -11.99
C ASP A 29 -12.31 10.60 -10.66
N SER A 30 -11.50 11.61 -10.35
CA SER A 30 -10.61 11.58 -9.18
C SER A 30 -11.36 11.39 -7.87
N LYS A 31 -12.55 11.98 -7.71
CA LYS A 31 -13.31 11.89 -6.46
C LYS A 31 -13.93 10.51 -6.30
N ARG A 32 -14.62 10.01 -7.33
CA ARG A 32 -15.31 8.73 -7.31
C ARG A 32 -14.31 7.58 -7.26
N ASP A 33 -13.33 7.57 -8.16
CA ASP A 33 -12.43 6.42 -8.32
C ASP A 33 -11.46 6.32 -7.15
N LEU A 34 -10.92 7.43 -6.62
CA LEU A 34 -10.09 7.38 -5.40
C LEU A 34 -10.91 6.99 -4.17
N SER A 35 -12.18 7.40 -4.05
CA SER A 35 -13.06 6.98 -2.94
C SER A 35 -13.36 5.47 -2.98
N ILE A 36 -13.60 4.92 -4.18
CA ILE A 36 -13.77 3.47 -4.37
C ILE A 36 -12.48 2.74 -3.99
N LEU A 37 -11.32 3.21 -4.48
CA LEU A 37 -10.04 2.62 -4.13
C LEU A 37 -9.83 2.65 -2.61
N GLU A 38 -9.95 3.81 -1.97
CA GLU A 38 -9.81 3.96 -0.51
C GLU A 38 -10.71 2.96 0.23
N THR A 39 -11.99 2.89 -0.15
CA THR A 39 -12.93 1.93 0.45
C THR A 39 -12.45 0.48 0.32
N GLU A 40 -11.95 0.08 -0.86
CA GLU A 40 -11.47 -1.28 -1.10
C GLU A 40 -10.17 -1.60 -0.35
N PHE A 41 -9.26 -0.64 -0.23
CA PHE A 41 -8.08 -0.82 0.61
C PHE A 41 -8.45 -0.92 2.09
N ARG A 42 -9.35 -0.05 2.58
CA ARG A 42 -9.80 -0.06 3.99
C ARG A 42 -10.47 -1.36 4.39
N LYS A 43 -11.22 -1.99 3.49
CA LYS A 43 -11.80 -3.33 3.72
C LYS A 43 -10.75 -4.41 4.00
N ARG A 44 -9.52 -4.23 3.54
CA ARG A 44 -8.45 -5.24 3.61
C ARG A 44 -7.38 -4.91 4.64
N MET A 45 -7.07 -3.63 4.76
CA MET A 45 -5.93 -3.12 5.54
C MET A 45 -6.36 -2.53 6.88
N GLY A 46 -7.66 -2.30 7.10
CA GLY A 46 -8.16 -1.63 8.30
C GLY A 46 -7.92 -0.11 8.27
N GLN A 47 -8.10 0.53 9.42
CA GLN A 47 -8.03 1.99 9.56
C GLN A 47 -6.64 2.49 9.97
N ASP A 48 -5.80 1.63 10.53
CA ASP A 48 -4.55 2.05 11.16
C ASP A 48 -3.41 2.30 10.16
N ILE A 49 -3.50 1.71 8.96
CA ILE A 49 -2.51 1.92 7.90
C ILE A 49 -2.79 3.24 7.17
N LYS A 50 -1.79 4.09 7.01
CA LYS A 50 -1.86 5.30 6.19
C LYS A 50 -1.79 4.91 4.71
N ILE A 51 -2.71 5.43 3.90
CA ILE A 51 -2.75 5.15 2.46
C ILE A 51 -2.57 6.48 1.73
N ARG A 52 -1.58 6.53 0.83
CA ARG A 52 -1.29 7.70 0.00
C ARG A 52 -1.51 7.36 -1.47
N PHE A 53 -2.51 7.97 -2.09
CA PHE A 53 -2.72 7.83 -3.53
C PHE A 53 -1.93 8.88 -4.31
N ASN A 54 -1.14 8.42 -5.28
CA ASN A 54 -0.36 9.26 -6.18
C ASN A 54 -0.87 9.05 -7.61
N LEU A 55 -1.39 10.08 -8.26
CA LEU A 55 -1.72 10.01 -9.68
C LEU A 55 -0.44 10.09 -10.50
N VAL A 56 -0.21 9.14 -11.39
CA VAL A 56 0.99 9.06 -12.23
C VAL A 56 0.62 8.86 -13.69
N GLU A 57 1.47 9.37 -14.59
CA GLU A 57 1.29 9.19 -16.03
C GLU A 57 1.61 7.76 -16.49
N SER A 58 2.56 7.10 -15.80
CA SER A 58 2.94 5.72 -16.10
C SER A 58 3.52 5.02 -14.88
N ILE A 59 3.48 3.69 -14.89
CA ILE A 59 4.13 2.85 -13.87
C ILE A 59 5.25 2.04 -14.54
N PRO A 60 6.53 2.31 -14.20
CA PRO A 60 7.66 1.63 -14.82
C PRO A 60 7.59 0.11 -14.64
N ARG A 61 7.93 -0.61 -15.71
CA ARG A 61 8.13 -2.06 -15.68
C ARG A 61 9.53 -2.39 -15.18
N GLY A 62 9.70 -3.58 -14.62
CA GLY A 62 11.04 -4.06 -14.23
C GLY A 62 11.93 -4.34 -15.45
N PRO A 63 13.22 -4.65 -15.25
CA PRO A 63 14.19 -4.87 -16.35
C PRO A 63 13.77 -5.93 -17.38
N SER A 64 12.94 -6.89 -16.99
CA SER A 64 12.39 -7.93 -17.88
C SER A 64 11.09 -7.53 -18.59
N GLY A 65 10.65 -6.27 -18.47
CA GLY A 65 9.36 -5.78 -18.95
C GLY A 65 8.16 -6.23 -18.11
N LYS A 66 8.36 -7.05 -17.07
CA LYS A 66 7.28 -7.52 -16.20
C LYS A 66 6.71 -6.39 -15.34
N PHE A 67 5.39 -6.37 -15.22
CA PHE A 67 4.69 -5.50 -14.28
C PHE A 67 4.79 -6.03 -12.86
N ARG A 68 5.09 -5.14 -11.92
CA ARG A 68 5.05 -5.45 -10.48
C ARG A 68 3.95 -4.59 -9.85
N ALA A 69 2.78 -5.17 -9.66
CA ALA A 69 1.64 -4.50 -9.03
C ALA A 69 1.88 -4.22 -7.53
N VAL A 70 2.73 -5.02 -6.87
CA VAL A 70 3.07 -4.86 -5.45
C VAL A 70 4.58 -4.95 -5.29
N ILE A 71 5.15 -3.98 -4.57
CA ILE A 71 6.56 -3.92 -4.21
C ILE A 71 6.64 -3.72 -2.70
N SER A 72 7.27 -4.65 -2.01
CA SER A 72 7.66 -4.48 -0.60
C SER A 72 9.14 -4.18 -0.57
N GLU A 73 9.48 -3.03 0.02
CA GLU A 73 10.84 -2.58 0.28
C GLU A 73 11.12 -2.61 1.80
N LEU A 74 10.33 -3.39 2.55
CA LEU A 74 10.59 -3.61 3.97
C LEU A 74 11.94 -4.32 4.14
N PRO A 75 12.72 -3.99 5.18
CA PRO A 75 13.90 -4.75 5.52
C PRO A 75 13.54 -6.23 5.74
N ALA A 76 14.36 -7.13 5.20
CA ALA A 76 14.11 -8.58 5.24
C ALA A 76 14.16 -9.17 6.66
N GLU A 77 14.45 -8.38 7.69
CA GLU A 77 14.78 -8.84 9.03
C GLU A 77 13.88 -8.28 10.14
N THR A 78 12.76 -7.64 9.80
CA THR A 78 12.03 -6.82 10.79
C THR A 78 10.67 -7.36 11.24
N ALA A 79 10.03 -8.31 10.54
CA ALA A 79 8.67 -8.73 10.92
C ALA A 79 8.61 -9.46 12.28
N ALA A 80 9.57 -10.33 12.56
CA ALA A 80 9.66 -11.04 13.83
C ALA A 80 10.31 -10.19 14.93
N GLU A 81 11.33 -9.40 14.61
CA GLU A 81 12.03 -8.55 15.57
C GLU A 81 11.20 -7.33 16.01
N GLN A 82 10.47 -6.67 15.11
CA GLN A 82 9.51 -5.62 15.52
C GLN A 82 8.36 -6.21 16.34
N ALA A 83 7.85 -7.40 16.00
CA ALA A 83 6.79 -8.03 16.78
C ALA A 83 7.26 -8.34 18.21
N LEU A 84 8.52 -8.80 18.36
CA LEU A 84 9.16 -9.03 19.66
C LEU A 84 9.36 -7.72 20.43
N GLN A 85 9.85 -6.66 19.79
CA GLN A 85 10.07 -5.36 20.42
C GLN A 85 8.75 -4.70 20.86
N ASN A 86 7.70 -4.79 20.05
CA ASN A 86 6.38 -4.27 20.38
C ASN A 86 5.73 -5.05 21.54
N ALA A 87 5.91 -6.38 21.61
CA ALA A 87 5.43 -7.20 22.71
C ALA A 87 6.16 -6.90 24.03
N VAL A 88 7.46 -6.61 23.98
CA VAL A 88 8.27 -6.23 25.15
C VAL A 88 7.90 -4.83 25.67
N GLN A 89 7.58 -3.88 24.79
CA GLN A 89 7.20 -2.51 25.19
C GLN A 89 5.82 -2.41 25.87
N HIS A 90 4.92 -3.37 25.65
CA HIS A 90 3.57 -3.39 26.23
C HIS A 90 3.40 -4.30 27.46
N GLY A 91 4.51 -4.69 28.12
CA GLY A 91 4.50 -5.17 29.51
C GLY A 91 3.56 -6.33 29.81
N THR A 92 3.98 -7.56 29.54
CA THR A 92 3.49 -8.72 30.28
C THR A 92 4.70 -9.40 30.91
N LEU A 93 4.57 -9.75 32.20
CA LEU A 93 5.60 -10.22 33.14
C LEU A 93 6.26 -9.10 33.96
N GLN A 94 5.48 -8.50 34.86
CA GLN A 94 6.02 -8.17 36.17
C GLN A 94 5.85 -9.41 37.06
N SER A 95 6.99 -9.96 37.47
CA SER A 95 7.16 -10.87 38.61
C SER A 95 6.90 -10.15 39.92
#